data_AF-A0A4R5FXN4-F1
#
_entry.id   AF-A0A4R5FXN4-F1
#
_cell.length_a   1.000
_cell.length_b   1.000
_cell.length_c   1.000
_cell.angle_alpha   90.00
_cell.angle_beta   90.00
_cell.angle_gamma   90.00
#
_symmetry.space_group_name_H-M   'P 1'
#
loop_
_entity.id
_entity.type
_entity.pdbx_description
1 polymer ?
#
loop_
_entity_poly.entity_id
_entity_poly.type
_entity_poly.pdbx_seq_one_letter_code
_entity_poly.pdbx_strand_id
1 'polypeptide(L)'
;MHARHALPTVGPMVERIVMVDPGTGLRLTEEQLDERCAMATVQLRRRGVRAGDTVLICLPVGADLMIATDAVIAIGGVACPLPADLDVGTLRARIGASGARVMISDVPRALEAADETRVRIVMCVADLGALPPYPIRRDFCTESDRIERRSGGD
;
A
#
# COMPACT_ATOMS: atom_id res chain seq x y z
N MET A 1 31.24 26.03 -0.85
CA MET A 1 31.17 25.08 0.29
C MET A 1 29.74 25.10 0.82
N HIS A 2 28.83 24.31 0.22
CA HIS A 2 27.41 24.32 0.61
C HIS A 2 27.21 23.39 1.81
N ALA A 3 26.80 23.96 2.93
CA ALA A 3 26.39 23.22 4.11
C ALA A 3 25.17 22.36 3.76
N ARG A 4 25.33 21.05 3.83
CA ARG A 4 24.23 20.08 3.67
C ARG A 4 23.33 20.26 4.88
N HIS A 5 22.14 20.80 4.67
CA HIS A 5 21.13 20.89 5.71
C HIS A 5 20.76 19.46 6.09
N ALA A 6 21.12 19.04 7.31
CA ALA A 6 20.73 17.75 7.83
C ALA A 6 19.20 17.71 7.90
N LEU A 7 18.59 16.74 7.22
CA LEU A 7 17.17 16.46 7.37
C LEU A 7 16.90 16.17 8.86
N PRO A 8 15.81 16.70 9.44
CA PRO A 8 15.49 16.46 10.83
C PRO A 8 15.44 14.95 11.09
N THR A 9 16.30 14.49 12.00
CA THR A 9 16.29 13.11 12.46
C THR A 9 15.01 12.91 13.25
N VAL A 10 14.14 12.03 12.75
CA VAL A 10 12.87 11.68 13.39
C VAL A 10 13.20 11.16 14.79
N GLY A 11 12.77 11.93 15.82
CA GLY A 11 12.91 11.55 17.22
C GLY A 11 12.09 10.30 17.55
N PRO A 12 12.23 9.71 18.75
CA PRO A 12 11.54 8.48 19.12
C PRO A 12 10.03 8.64 18.91
N MET A 13 9.48 7.83 18.00
CA MET A 13 8.12 7.93 17.51
C MET A 13 7.14 7.57 18.61
N VAL A 14 6.48 8.58 19.17
CA VAL A 14 5.22 8.40 19.89
C VAL A 14 4.26 7.69 18.93
N GLU A 15 3.49 6.73 19.44
CA GLU A 15 2.45 5.98 18.71
C GLU A 15 1.39 6.95 18.15
N ARG A 16 1.72 7.61 17.04
CA ARG A 16 0.93 8.69 16.44
C ARG A 16 0.01 8.07 15.41
N ILE A 17 -1.30 8.20 15.65
CA ILE A 17 -2.31 7.87 14.66
C ILE A 17 -2.18 8.87 13.51
N VAL A 18 -1.91 8.35 12.31
CA VAL A 18 -1.79 9.16 11.08
C VAL A 18 -3.01 9.01 10.17
N MET A 19 -3.79 7.94 10.36
CA MET A 19 -4.98 7.68 9.57
C MET A 19 -6.10 7.13 10.44
N VAL A 20 -7.30 7.67 10.23
CA VAL A 20 -8.56 7.16 10.78
C VAL A 20 -9.52 6.95 9.62
N ASP A 21 -9.97 5.73 9.44
CA ASP A 21 -10.99 5.39 8.44
C ASP A 21 -12.37 5.56 9.06
N PRO A 22 -13.20 6.51 8.57
CA PRO A 22 -14.52 6.75 9.14
C PRO A 22 -15.53 5.64 8.80
N GLY A 23 -15.30 4.85 7.74
CA GLY A 23 -16.21 3.78 7.32
C GLY A 23 -16.02 2.50 8.12
N THR A 24 -14.78 2.18 8.49
CA THR A 24 -14.45 0.95 9.24
C THR A 24 -14.12 1.21 10.71
N GLY A 25 -13.83 2.46 11.09
CA GLY A 25 -13.32 2.82 12.41
C GLY A 25 -11.84 2.44 12.62
N LEU A 26 -11.17 1.94 11.57
CA LEU A 26 -9.76 1.56 11.62
C LEU A 26 -8.88 2.78 11.92
N ARG A 27 -7.89 2.59 12.78
CA ARG A 27 -6.89 3.62 13.11
C ARG A 27 -5.51 3.03 12.85
N LEU A 28 -4.70 3.74 12.07
CA LEU A 28 -3.35 3.32 11.75
C LEU A 28 -2.34 4.30 12.34
N THR A 29 -1.34 3.72 13.00
CA THR A 29 -0.11 4.43 13.34
C THR A 29 0.75 4.61 12.08
N GLU A 30 1.75 5.48 12.18
CA GLU A 30 2.73 5.68 11.10
C GLU A 30 3.44 4.37 10.72
N GLU A 31 3.97 3.62 11.69
CA GLU A 31 4.63 2.32 11.47
C GLU A 31 3.68 1.31 10.80
N GLN A 32 2.44 1.25 11.27
CA GLN A 32 1.43 0.36 10.72
C GLN A 32 1.01 0.71 9.29
N LEU A 33 1.01 2.00 8.94
CA LEU A 33 0.75 2.44 7.58
C LEU A 33 1.94 2.08 6.68
N ASP A 34 3.16 2.40 7.13
CA ASP A 34 4.40 2.12 6.41
C ASP A 34 4.57 0.62 6.11
N GLU A 35 4.31 -0.25 7.09
CA GLU A 35 4.37 -1.71 6.90
C GLU A 35 3.37 -2.19 5.84
N ARG A 36 2.14 -1.67 5.84
CA ARG A 36 1.11 -2.03 4.86
C ARG A 36 1.47 -1.52 3.47
N CYS A 37 1.94 -0.28 3.34
CA CYS A 37 2.40 0.30 2.08
C CYS A 37 3.61 -0.47 1.51
N ALA A 38 4.56 -0.87 2.37
CA ALA A 38 5.71 -1.69 1.97
C ALA A 38 5.27 -3.08 1.47
N MET A 39 4.31 -3.71 2.14
CA MET A 39 3.76 -4.99 1.70
C MET A 39 3.05 -4.87 0.35
N ALA A 40 2.16 -3.87 0.21
CA ALA A 40 1.45 -3.59 -1.04
C ALA A 40 2.42 -3.34 -2.21
N THR A 41 3.50 -2.60 -1.96
CA THR A 41 4.59 -2.37 -2.92
C THR A 41 5.20 -3.69 -3.40
N VAL A 42 5.49 -4.61 -2.50
CA VAL A 42 6.02 -5.94 -2.85
C VAL A 42 5.01 -6.73 -3.70
N GLN A 43 3.72 -6.70 -3.35
CA GLN A 43 2.70 -7.43 -4.10
C GLN A 43 2.49 -6.85 -5.50
N LEU A 44 2.47 -5.53 -5.66
CA LEU A 44 2.39 -4.88 -6.97
C LEU A 44 3.56 -5.29 -7.88
N ARG A 45 4.78 -5.28 -7.35
CA ARG A 45 5.96 -5.75 -8.10
C ARG A 45 5.85 -7.23 -8.49
N ARG A 46 5.36 -8.08 -7.59
CA ARG A 46 5.16 -9.53 -7.85
C ARG A 46 4.11 -9.79 -8.94
N ARG A 47 3.07 -8.95 -9.02
CA ARG A 47 2.08 -9.00 -10.10
C ARG A 47 2.57 -8.37 -11.41
N GLY A 48 3.81 -7.88 -11.43
CA GLY A 48 4.47 -7.39 -12.65
C GLY A 48 4.28 -5.92 -12.93
N VAL A 49 3.76 -5.13 -11.98
CA VAL A 49 3.67 -3.66 -12.11
C VAL A 49 5.07 -3.07 -12.04
N ARG A 50 5.38 -2.18 -12.99
CA ARG A 50 6.69 -1.53 -13.13
C ARG A 50 6.58 -0.01 -13.01
N ALA A 51 7.74 0.63 -12.83
CA ALA A 51 7.82 2.08 -12.89
C ALA A 51 7.29 2.60 -14.24
N GLY A 52 6.51 3.67 -14.21
CA GLY A 52 5.82 4.25 -15.36
C GLY A 52 4.48 3.59 -15.73
N ASP A 53 4.13 2.44 -15.14
CA ASP A 53 2.81 1.84 -15.39
C ASP A 53 1.72 2.66 -14.70
N THR A 54 0.65 2.95 -15.45
CA THR A 54 -0.58 3.54 -14.88
C THR A 54 -1.41 2.45 -14.22
N VAL A 55 -1.71 2.66 -12.93
CA VAL A 55 -2.55 1.78 -12.12
C VAL A 55 -3.82 2.54 -11.73
N LEU A 56 -4.97 2.02 -12.18
CA LEU A 56 -6.27 2.52 -11.75
C LEU A 56 -6.57 2.04 -10.34
N ILE A 57 -7.08 2.93 -9.49
CA ILE A 57 -7.46 2.58 -8.12
C ILE A 57 -8.92 2.97 -7.92
N CYS A 58 -9.80 1.97 -7.90
CA CYS A 58 -11.23 2.18 -7.71
C CYS A 58 -11.63 1.56 -6.37
N LEU A 59 -11.43 2.30 -5.30
CA LEU A 59 -11.72 1.88 -3.93
C LEU A 59 -12.54 2.97 -3.22
N PRO A 60 -13.38 2.60 -2.25
CA PRO A 60 -13.99 3.58 -1.35
C PRO A 60 -12.93 4.44 -0.66
N VAL A 61 -13.31 5.66 -0.26
CA VAL A 61 -12.43 6.51 0.55
C VAL A 61 -12.18 5.83 1.88
N GLY A 62 -10.91 5.55 2.19
CA GLY A 62 -10.51 4.79 3.37
C GLY A 62 -9.03 4.43 3.34
N ALA A 63 -8.63 3.58 4.28
CA ALA A 63 -7.23 3.15 4.44
C ALA A 63 -6.65 2.49 3.18
N ASP A 64 -7.43 1.64 2.53
CA ASP A 64 -6.97 0.87 1.39
C ASP A 64 -6.67 1.74 0.16
N LEU A 65 -7.45 2.81 -0.05
CA LEU A 65 -7.19 3.78 -1.10
C LEU A 65 -5.84 4.49 -0.89
N MET A 66 -5.55 4.89 0.35
CA MET A 66 -4.27 5.53 0.70
C MET A 66 -3.11 4.56 0.48
N ILE A 67 -3.21 3.36 1.06
CA ILE A 67 -2.18 2.31 0.95
C ILE A 67 -1.89 1.97 -0.51
N ALA A 68 -2.94 1.75 -1.32
CA ALA A 68 -2.79 1.45 -2.74
C ALA A 68 -2.12 2.61 -3.50
N THR A 69 -2.49 3.85 -3.19
CA THR A 69 -1.92 5.04 -3.86
C THR A 69 -0.44 5.19 -3.53
N ASP A 70 -0.07 5.13 -2.26
CA ASP A 70 1.32 5.24 -1.83
C ASP A 70 2.16 4.10 -2.36
N ALA A 71 1.65 2.87 -2.36
CA ALA A 71 2.36 1.72 -2.89
C ALA A 71 2.64 1.84 -4.39
N VAL A 72 1.67 2.36 -5.19
CA VAL A 72 1.88 2.61 -6.62
C VAL A 72 2.92 3.71 -6.84
N ILE A 73 2.88 4.79 -6.05
CA ILE A 73 3.88 5.86 -6.13
C ILE A 73 5.27 5.33 -5.75
N ALA A 74 5.37 4.51 -4.70
CA ALA A 74 6.63 3.95 -4.20
C ALA A 74 7.32 3.01 -5.20
N ILE A 75 6.57 2.33 -6.08
CA ILE A 75 7.16 1.55 -7.17
C ILE A 75 7.55 2.40 -8.40
N GLY A 76 7.29 3.71 -8.36
CA GLY A 76 7.49 4.63 -9.48
C GLY A 76 6.39 4.55 -10.54
N GLY A 77 5.22 3.99 -10.21
CA GLY A 77 4.06 3.93 -11.09
C GLY A 77 3.25 5.22 -11.07
N VAL A 78 2.22 5.29 -11.90
CA VAL A 78 1.27 6.40 -11.96
C VAL A 78 -0.04 5.97 -11.33
N ALA A 79 -0.31 6.43 -10.11
CA ALA A 79 -1.57 6.19 -9.43
C ALA A 79 -2.69 7.04 -10.06
N CYS A 80 -3.78 6.40 -10.46
CA CYS A 80 -4.95 7.06 -11.04
C CYS A 80 -6.22 6.65 -10.27
N PRO A 81 -6.58 7.39 -9.19
CA PRO A 81 -7.80 7.13 -8.44
C PRO A 81 -9.07 7.40 -9.26
N LEU A 82 -10.04 6.51 -9.16
CA LEU A 82 -11.39 6.67 -9.70
C LEU A 82 -12.41 6.61 -8.56
N PRO A 83 -13.42 7.50 -8.53
CA PRO A 83 -14.48 7.42 -7.53
C PRO A 83 -15.27 6.11 -7.67
N ALA A 84 -15.41 5.38 -6.58
CA ALA A 84 -16.07 4.07 -6.52
C ALA A 84 -17.61 4.12 -6.65
N ASP A 85 -18.21 5.29 -6.48
CA ASP A 85 -19.64 5.53 -6.47
C ASP A 85 -20.23 5.81 -7.87
N LEU A 86 -19.37 5.94 -8.89
CA LEU A 86 -19.79 6.13 -10.27
C LEU A 86 -20.59 4.93 -10.81
N ASP A 87 -21.44 5.21 -11.79
CA ASP A 87 -22.14 4.16 -12.53
C ASP A 87 -21.18 3.40 -13.47
N VAL A 88 -21.57 2.19 -13.85
CA VAL A 88 -20.77 1.27 -14.69
C VAL A 88 -20.42 1.91 -16.05
N GLY A 89 -21.33 2.67 -16.65
CA GLY A 89 -21.11 3.35 -17.93
C GLY A 89 -19.99 4.39 -17.84
N THR A 90 -20.05 5.25 -16.82
CA THR A 90 -19.03 6.26 -16.55
C THR A 90 -17.69 5.63 -16.16
N LEU A 91 -17.69 4.59 -15.33
CA LEU A 91 -16.48 3.84 -14.98
C LEU A 91 -15.82 3.26 -16.23
N ARG A 92 -16.57 2.56 -17.08
CA ARG A 92 -16.05 1.96 -18.32
C ARG A 92 -15.41 3.01 -19.22
N ALA A 93 -16.07 4.16 -19.41
CA ALA A 93 -15.54 5.26 -20.21
C ALA A 93 -14.21 5.80 -19.65
N ARG A 94 -14.12 6.02 -18.33
CA ARG A 94 -12.90 6.52 -17.67
C ARG A 94 -11.77 5.48 -17.68
N ILE A 95 -12.08 4.22 -17.40
CA ILE A 95 -11.13 3.10 -17.49
C ILE A 95 -10.57 3.02 -18.91
N GLY A 96 -11.44 3.05 -19.93
CA GLY A 96 -11.05 3.01 -21.33
C GLY A 96 -10.15 4.17 -21.77
N ALA A 97 -10.44 5.39 -21.28
CA ALA A 97 -9.66 6.59 -21.58
C ALA A 97 -8.29 6.63 -20.87
N SER A 98 -8.14 5.96 -19.72
CA SER A 98 -6.91 5.98 -18.92
C SER A 98 -5.70 5.31 -19.59
N GLY A 99 -5.94 4.39 -20.51
CA GLY A 99 -4.89 3.54 -21.10
C GLY A 99 -4.24 2.55 -20.13
N ALA A 100 -4.70 2.47 -18.88
CA ALA A 100 -4.17 1.57 -17.87
C ALA A 100 -4.40 0.09 -18.21
N ARG A 101 -3.48 -0.76 -17.76
CA ARG A 101 -3.59 -2.23 -17.89
C ARG A 101 -3.75 -2.94 -16.56
N VAL A 102 -3.62 -2.20 -15.46
CA VAL A 102 -3.68 -2.69 -14.09
C VAL A 102 -4.75 -1.89 -13.35
N MET A 103 -5.58 -2.58 -12.59
CA MET A 103 -6.57 -1.97 -11.71
C MET A 103 -6.54 -2.63 -10.33
N ILE A 104 -6.70 -1.83 -9.29
CA ILE A 104 -6.94 -2.25 -7.92
C ILE A 104 -8.38 -1.90 -7.57
N SER A 105 -9.22 -2.88 -7.24
CA SER A 105 -10.63 -2.66 -6.90
C SER A 105 -11.28 -3.90 -6.29
N ASP A 106 -12.12 -3.67 -5.28
CA ASP A 106 -13.10 -4.65 -4.77
C ASP A 106 -14.54 -4.29 -5.17
N VAL A 107 -14.73 -3.16 -5.86
CA VAL A 107 -16.04 -2.60 -6.19
C VAL A 107 -16.65 -3.39 -7.36
N PRO A 108 -17.79 -4.09 -7.18
CA PRO A 108 -18.36 -4.96 -8.22
C PRO A 108 -18.60 -4.24 -9.56
N ARG A 109 -19.10 -2.99 -9.50
CA ARG A 109 -19.35 -2.16 -10.69
C ARG A 109 -18.08 -1.81 -11.46
N ALA A 110 -16.96 -1.63 -10.76
CA ALA A 110 -15.68 -1.34 -11.39
C ALA A 110 -15.07 -2.59 -12.03
N LEU A 111 -15.27 -3.77 -11.41
CA LEU A 111 -14.91 -5.06 -12.02
C LEU A 111 -15.70 -5.28 -13.31
N GLU A 112 -17.02 -5.14 -13.26
CA GLU A 112 -17.90 -5.23 -14.43
C GLU A 112 -17.47 -4.23 -15.53
N ALA A 113 -17.19 -2.98 -15.16
CA ALA A 113 -16.74 -1.97 -16.12
C ALA A 113 -15.37 -2.28 -16.73
N ALA A 114 -14.50 -3.00 -16.02
CA ALA A 114 -13.15 -3.34 -16.49
C ALA A 114 -13.11 -4.52 -17.46
N ASP A 115 -14.05 -5.46 -17.37
CA ASP A 115 -14.11 -6.67 -18.21
C ASP A 115 -14.18 -6.34 -19.71
N GLU A 116 -14.76 -5.20 -20.08
CA GLU A 116 -14.88 -4.73 -21.45
C GLU A 116 -13.73 -3.78 -21.89
N THR A 117 -12.63 -3.74 -21.13
CA THR A 117 -11.54 -2.78 -21.34
C THR A 117 -10.20 -3.46 -21.55
N ARG A 118 -9.12 -2.67 -21.60
CA ARG A 118 -7.74 -3.17 -21.75
C ARG A 118 -7.08 -3.51 -20.42
N VAL A 119 -7.79 -3.40 -19.30
CA VAL A 119 -7.31 -3.86 -17.99
C VAL A 119 -7.14 -5.38 -18.06
N ARG A 120 -5.94 -5.87 -17.74
CA ARG A 120 -5.58 -7.31 -17.79
C ARG A 120 -5.25 -7.88 -16.44
N ILE A 121 -4.87 -7.01 -15.51
CA ILE A 121 -4.51 -7.37 -14.15
C ILE A 121 -5.46 -6.62 -13.25
N VAL A 122 -6.31 -7.36 -12.55
CA VAL A 122 -7.18 -6.84 -11.51
C VAL A 122 -6.70 -7.41 -10.17
N MET A 123 -6.47 -6.53 -9.21
CA MET A 123 -6.07 -6.88 -7.85
C MET A 123 -7.15 -6.44 -6.87
N CYS A 124 -7.51 -7.32 -5.94
CA CYS A 124 -8.38 -6.95 -4.82
C CYS A 124 -7.56 -6.34 -3.67
N VAL A 125 -8.19 -5.72 -2.68
CA VAL A 125 -7.47 -5.19 -1.49
C VAL A 125 -6.72 -6.30 -0.76
N ALA A 126 -7.30 -7.49 -0.69
CA ALA A 126 -6.64 -8.65 -0.07
C ALA A 126 -5.34 -9.04 -0.79
N ASP A 127 -5.24 -8.82 -2.11
CA ASP A 127 -4.01 -9.08 -2.89
C ASP A 127 -2.86 -8.13 -2.55
N LEU A 128 -3.15 -6.96 -1.96
CA LEU A 128 -2.12 -6.01 -1.52
C LEU A 128 -1.45 -6.44 -0.21
N GLY A 129 -1.89 -7.55 0.39
CA GLY A 129 -1.33 -8.04 1.64
C GLY A 129 -1.71 -7.16 2.82
N ALA A 130 -2.94 -6.62 2.83
CA ALA A 130 -3.48 -5.91 3.97
C ALA A 130 -3.34 -6.79 5.22
N LEU A 131 -2.40 -6.41 6.09
CA LEU A 131 -2.24 -7.03 7.40
C LEU A 131 -3.56 -6.89 8.16
N PRO A 132 -4.02 -7.93 8.87
CA PRO A 132 -5.21 -7.80 9.70
C PRO A 132 -5.06 -6.61 10.66
N PRO A 133 -6.17 -6.02 11.13
CA PRO A 133 -6.16 -4.76 11.89
C PRO A 133 -5.41 -4.82 13.23
N TYR A 134 -4.92 -5.99 13.65
CA TYR A 134 -4.15 -6.17 14.87
C TYR A 134 -2.66 -6.39 14.56
N PRO A 135 -1.75 -5.90 15.43
CA PRO A 135 -0.34 -6.10 15.22
C PRO A 135 -0.02 -7.59 15.30
N ILE A 136 0.69 -8.11 14.30
CA ILE A 136 1.52 -9.28 14.50
C ILE A 136 2.66 -8.74 15.38
N ARG A 137 2.63 -9.00 16.70
CA ARG A 137 3.83 -8.86 17.51
C ARG A 137 4.86 -9.78 16.86
N ARG A 138 5.77 -9.20 16.07
CA ARG A 138 7.06 -9.82 15.80
C ARG A 138 7.78 -9.76 17.12
N ASP A 139 7.53 -10.74 17.98
CA ASP A 139 8.47 -11.05 19.03
C ASP A 139 9.81 -11.27 18.33
N PHE A 140 10.71 -10.33 18.55
CA PHE A 140 12.07 -10.37 18.05
C PHE A 140 12.78 -11.57 18.68
N CYS A 141 12.74 -12.73 18.01
CA CYS A 141 13.87 -13.65 17.96
C CYS A 141 14.83 -13.12 16.87
N THR A 142 16.12 -12.84 17.07
CA THR A 142 17.03 -13.09 18.20
C THR A 142 18.32 -12.29 17.92
N GLU A 143 18.92 -11.64 18.92
CA GLU A 143 20.38 -11.42 18.99
C GLU A 143 20.83 -11.51 20.48
N SER A 144 20.25 -12.47 21.22
CA SER A 144 20.74 -12.83 22.56
C SER A 144 21.51 -14.16 22.56
N ASP A 145 21.80 -14.71 21.38
CA ASP A 145 22.46 -16.02 21.22
C ASP A 145 23.92 -15.89 20.74
N ARG A 146 24.61 -14.79 21.12
CA ARG A 146 26.03 -14.59 20.76
C ARG A 146 26.98 -14.17 21.87
N ILE A 147 26.56 -14.13 23.13
CA ILE A 147 27.49 -13.88 24.24
C ILE A 147 27.35 -14.99 25.28
N GLU A 148 27.88 -16.18 24.99
CA GLU A 148 28.32 -17.12 26.03
C GLU A 148 29.31 -18.18 25.53
N ARG A 149 30.23 -17.77 24.63
CA ARG A 149 31.49 -18.51 24.44
C ARG A 149 32.68 -17.57 24.45
N ARG A 150 33.12 -17.20 25.66
CA ARG A 150 34.52 -16.96 26.02
C ARG A 150 34.69 -16.87 27.56
N SER A 151 35.16 -17.99 28.11
CA SER A 151 36.27 -18.08 29.05
C SER A 151 36.18 -17.43 30.45
N GLY A 152 36.18 -18.31 31.45
CA GLY A 152 36.85 -18.18 32.76
C GLY A 152 36.86 -19.57 33.38
N GLY A 153 37.96 -20.29 33.61
CA GLY A 153 39.34 -19.82 33.77
C GLY A 153 39.60 -19.37 35.19
N ASP A 154 39.45 -20.29 36.15
CA ASP A 154 40.38 -20.51 37.29
C ASP A 154 40.14 -21.94 37.85
#